data_AF-A0AAJ6A3V2-F1
#
_entry.id   AF-A0AAJ6A3V2-F1
#
_cell.length_a   1.000
_cell.length_b   1.000
_cell.length_c   1.000
_cell.angle_alpha   90.00
_cell.angle_beta   90.00
_cell.angle_gamma   90.00
#
_symmetry.space_group_name_H-M   'P 1'
#
loop_
_entity.id
_entity.type
_entity.pdbx_description
1 polymer ?
#
loop_
_entity_poly.entity_id
_entity_poly.type
_entity_poly.pdbx_seq_one_letter_code
_entity_poly.pdbx_strand_id
1 'polypeptide(L)'
;MFFPNPWRQEQLRHVVVTTFHEKGYRDYGKRCIETFLKHWPEDIGLLVYAENVDVEEKDRRLQILDHGEALPRLLEFRQAFADNPLANGICLSRSSLQRDYRWDAVRFSNKVFAVTDAIRRYRTTADQLIWLDADTVTHRDVPRSLVDRIAPRGDQLAAYLNRRMYPECGWVGYNLRHREILTFADRFERIYTSGYFLAMKESHDSFIFWKIAQQMEQDREARFKLLGSNRAKSHVFINSVLGGYMDHLKGDRKAAGKSRKSDLTWRRREDWWR
;
A
#
# COMPACT_ATOMS: atom_id res chain seq x y z
N MET A 1 -41.53 11.45 6.05
CA MET A 1 -40.27 11.69 5.30
C MET A 1 -39.12 11.55 6.27
N PHE A 2 -38.28 10.52 6.11
CA PHE A 2 -37.03 10.42 6.85
C PHE A 2 -36.02 11.37 6.17
N PHE A 3 -35.72 12.49 6.80
CA PHE A 3 -34.58 13.30 6.37
C PHE A 3 -33.31 12.50 6.64
N PRO A 4 -32.47 12.20 5.63
CA PRO A 4 -31.20 11.53 5.88
C PRO A 4 -30.39 12.41 6.82
N ASN A 5 -29.91 11.82 7.93
CA ASN A 5 -29.09 12.52 8.90
C ASN A 5 -27.81 13.01 8.19
N PRO A 6 -27.59 14.34 8.05
CA PRO A 6 -26.44 14.88 7.34
C PRO A 6 -25.09 14.53 8.01
N TRP A 7 -25.13 13.97 9.23
CA TRP A 7 -23.96 13.54 9.99
C TRP A 7 -23.67 12.04 9.88
N ARG A 8 -24.56 11.22 9.29
CA ARG A 8 -24.27 9.80 9.03
C ARG A 8 -23.47 9.68 7.73
N GLN A 9 -22.16 9.49 7.87
CA GLN A 9 -21.36 9.01 6.73
C GLN A 9 -21.87 7.61 6.35
N GLU A 10 -22.23 7.43 5.07
CA GLU A 10 -22.57 6.12 4.52
C GLU A 10 -21.42 5.14 4.77
N GLN A 11 -21.77 3.95 5.26
CA GLN A 11 -20.83 2.84 5.44
C GLN A 11 -20.33 2.43 4.07
N LEU A 12 -19.01 2.49 3.86
CA LEU A 12 -18.41 2.17 2.56
C LEU A 12 -18.10 0.68 2.47
N ARG A 13 -18.23 0.06 1.30
CA ARG A 13 -17.72 -1.30 1.06
C ARG A 13 -16.21 -1.22 0.78
N HIS A 14 -15.42 -1.89 1.60
CA HIS A 14 -13.95 -1.90 1.50
C HIS A 14 -13.45 -3.28 1.06
N VAL A 15 -12.38 -3.27 0.27
CA VAL A 15 -11.52 -4.43 0.04
C VAL A 15 -10.08 -4.05 0.37
N VAL A 16 -9.34 -4.96 1.00
CA VAL A 16 -7.92 -4.78 1.31
C VAL A 16 -7.11 -5.64 0.34
N VAL A 17 -5.99 -5.13 -0.14
CA VAL A 17 -5.10 -5.84 -1.08
C VAL A 17 -3.66 -5.84 -0.57
N THR A 18 -2.98 -6.96 -0.75
CA THR A 18 -1.56 -7.13 -0.45
C THR A 18 -0.88 -8.08 -1.46
N THR A 19 0.46 -8.15 -1.43
CA THR A 19 1.23 -9.11 -2.23
C THR A 19 2.50 -9.55 -1.51
N PHE A 20 2.95 -10.76 -1.79
CA PHE A 20 4.22 -11.30 -1.35
C PHE A 20 4.65 -12.48 -2.21
N HIS A 21 5.95 -12.78 -2.18
CA HIS A 21 6.53 -14.02 -2.68
C HIS A 21 6.71 -15.03 -1.54
N GLU A 22 7.05 -16.28 -1.86
CA GLU A 22 7.25 -17.38 -0.90
C GLU A 22 8.05 -17.01 0.36
N LYS A 23 9.25 -16.43 0.19
CA LYS A 23 10.05 -16.01 1.34
C LYS A 23 9.34 -14.91 2.15
N GLY A 24 8.70 -13.96 1.47
CA GLY A 24 7.90 -12.91 2.13
C GLY A 24 6.73 -13.47 2.93
N TYR A 25 6.03 -14.48 2.41
CA TYR A 25 4.98 -15.19 3.12
C TYR A 25 5.51 -15.80 4.44
N ARG A 26 6.61 -16.56 4.34
CA ARG A 26 7.25 -17.20 5.51
C ARG A 26 7.76 -16.20 6.54
N ASP A 27 8.38 -15.11 6.09
CA ASP A 27 8.98 -14.11 6.98
C ASP A 27 7.92 -13.23 7.67
N TYR A 28 6.84 -12.87 6.97
CA TYR A 28 5.88 -11.88 7.45
C TYR A 28 4.45 -12.03 6.94
N GLY A 29 4.23 -12.53 5.72
CA GLY A 29 2.92 -12.54 5.06
C GLY A 29 1.90 -13.42 5.77
N LYS A 30 2.31 -14.59 6.28
CA LYS A 30 1.47 -15.47 7.12
C LYS A 30 0.90 -14.73 8.32
N ARG A 31 1.78 -14.07 9.10
CA ARG A 31 1.38 -13.26 10.26
C ARG A 31 0.50 -12.08 9.87
N CYS A 32 0.72 -11.46 8.72
CA CYS A 32 -0.16 -10.40 8.22
C CYS A 32 -1.58 -10.93 7.97
N ILE A 33 -1.73 -12.09 7.33
CA ILE A 33 -3.04 -12.72 7.09
C ILE A 33 -3.69 -13.11 8.42
N GLU A 34 -3.00 -13.84 9.29
CA GLU A 34 -3.54 -14.30 10.57
C GLU A 34 -4.03 -13.12 11.43
N THR A 35 -3.22 -12.06 11.54
CA THR A 35 -3.61 -10.88 12.30
C THR A 35 -4.68 -10.04 11.61
N PHE A 36 -4.71 -10.03 10.27
CA PHE A 36 -5.81 -9.43 9.52
C PHE A 36 -7.14 -10.11 9.87
N LEU A 37 -7.20 -11.43 9.69
CA LEU A 37 -8.40 -12.23 9.93
C LEU A 37 -8.89 -12.13 11.38
N LYS A 38 -7.96 -12.00 12.33
CA LYS A 38 -8.28 -11.86 13.76
C LYS A 38 -8.85 -10.49 14.13
N HIS A 39 -8.34 -9.41 13.55
CA HIS A 39 -8.56 -8.06 14.08
C HIS A 39 -9.29 -7.10 13.13
N TRP A 40 -9.45 -7.45 11.85
CA TRP A 40 -10.20 -6.61 10.92
C TRP A 40 -11.70 -6.94 10.94
N PRO A 41 -12.57 -5.96 10.63
CA PRO A 41 -14.00 -6.18 10.54
C PRO A 41 -14.39 -7.35 9.62
N GLU A 42 -15.39 -8.11 10.05
CA GLU A 42 -15.89 -9.32 9.36
C GLU A 42 -16.52 -9.06 7.97
N ASP A 43 -16.80 -7.79 7.64
CA ASP A 43 -17.34 -7.36 6.35
C ASP A 43 -16.26 -6.92 5.35
N ILE A 44 -14.97 -6.98 5.72
CA ILE A 44 -13.86 -6.54 4.86
C ILE A 44 -13.03 -7.76 4.43
N GLY A 45 -12.91 -7.95 3.11
CA GLY A 45 -12.10 -9.01 2.51
C GLY A 45 -10.64 -8.60 2.32
N LEU A 46 -9.75 -9.60 2.31
CA LEU A 46 -8.34 -9.50 1.95
C LEU A 46 -8.08 -10.24 0.64
N LEU A 47 -7.66 -9.49 -0.37
CA LEU A 47 -7.14 -9.97 -1.64
C LEU A 47 -5.62 -10.09 -1.55
N VAL A 48 -5.09 -11.28 -1.83
CA VAL A 48 -3.65 -11.56 -1.81
C VAL A 48 -3.21 -11.97 -3.20
N TYR A 49 -2.22 -11.26 -3.75
CA TYR A 49 -1.47 -11.72 -4.92
C TYR A 49 -0.24 -12.49 -4.42
N ALA A 50 -0.29 -13.82 -4.50
CA ALA A 50 0.75 -14.71 -4.00
C ALA A 50 1.67 -15.15 -5.15
N GLU A 51 2.98 -14.93 -5.01
CA GLU A 51 3.98 -15.34 -6.00
C GLU A 51 4.71 -16.59 -5.52
N ASN A 52 4.55 -17.70 -6.27
CA ASN A 52 5.23 -18.98 -6.04
C ASN A 52 5.03 -19.53 -4.62
N VAL A 53 3.83 -19.37 -4.05
CA VAL A 53 3.55 -19.84 -2.69
C VAL A 53 2.08 -20.22 -2.50
N ASP A 54 1.88 -21.38 -1.88
CA ASP A 54 0.59 -21.80 -1.40
C ASP A 54 0.31 -21.19 -0.03
N VAL A 55 -0.73 -20.36 0.03
CA VAL A 55 -1.21 -19.76 1.28
C VAL A 55 -2.02 -20.81 2.04
N GLU A 56 -1.67 -21.06 3.30
CA GLU A 56 -2.24 -22.15 4.11
C GLU A 56 -3.56 -21.74 4.76
N GLU A 57 -3.72 -20.44 5.04
CA GLU A 57 -4.89 -19.90 5.71
C GLU A 57 -6.15 -20.00 4.82
N LYS A 58 -7.28 -20.32 5.43
CA LYS A 58 -8.58 -20.44 4.76
C LYS A 58 -9.63 -19.65 5.54
N ASP A 59 -10.24 -18.67 4.89
CA ASP A 59 -11.33 -17.85 5.42
C ASP A 59 -12.19 -17.36 4.26
N ARG A 60 -13.51 -17.19 4.47
CA ARG A 60 -14.45 -16.65 3.47
C ARG A 60 -14.08 -15.23 3.01
N ARG A 61 -13.31 -14.48 3.83
CA ARG A 61 -12.82 -13.13 3.55
C ARG A 61 -11.50 -13.12 2.81
N LEU A 62 -10.84 -14.27 2.67
CA LEU A 62 -9.52 -14.37 2.06
C LEU A 62 -9.66 -14.84 0.61
N GLN A 63 -9.24 -14.01 -0.34
CA GLN A 63 -9.13 -14.36 -1.75
C GLN A 63 -7.66 -14.38 -2.15
N ILE A 64 -7.20 -15.52 -2.65
CA ILE A 64 -5.83 -15.69 -3.16
C ILE A 64 -5.89 -15.70 -4.69
N LEU A 65 -5.03 -14.90 -5.30
CA LEU A 65 -4.77 -14.92 -6.74
C LEU A 65 -3.31 -15.32 -6.96
N ASP A 66 -3.08 -16.20 -7.94
CA ASP A 66 -1.74 -16.45 -8.43
C ASP A 66 -1.21 -15.20 -9.12
N HIS A 67 -0.02 -14.77 -8.70
CA HIS A 67 0.60 -13.54 -9.17
C HIS A 67 0.99 -13.60 -10.65
N GLY A 68 1.44 -14.76 -11.14
CA GLY A 68 1.84 -14.94 -12.55
C GLY A 68 0.64 -14.95 -13.50
N GLU A 69 -0.48 -15.55 -13.08
CA GLU A 69 -1.72 -15.57 -13.85
C GLU A 69 -2.44 -14.22 -13.83
N ALA A 70 -2.51 -13.58 -12.66
CA ALA A 70 -3.28 -12.36 -12.49
C ALA A 70 -2.60 -11.11 -13.05
N LEU A 71 -1.26 -11.09 -13.14
CA LEU A 71 -0.46 -9.89 -13.49
C LEU A 71 0.47 -10.11 -14.70
N PRO A 72 -0.04 -10.44 -15.91
CA PRO A 72 0.80 -10.69 -17.08
C PRO A 72 1.69 -9.49 -17.47
N ARG A 73 1.18 -8.25 -17.35
CA ARG A 73 1.95 -7.04 -17.66
C ARG A 73 3.13 -6.80 -16.70
N LEU A 74 3.05 -7.32 -15.47
CA LEU A 74 4.17 -7.30 -14.53
C LEU A 74 5.26 -8.26 -14.97
N LEU A 75 4.89 -9.44 -15.49
CA LEU A 75 5.85 -10.41 -16.01
C LEU A 75 6.57 -9.84 -17.24
N GLU A 76 5.84 -9.21 -18.16
CA GLU A 76 6.41 -8.49 -19.31
C GLU A 76 7.40 -7.40 -18.86
N PHE A 77 7.02 -6.59 -17.88
CA PHE A 77 7.88 -5.55 -17.31
C PHE A 77 9.16 -6.16 -16.68
N ARG A 78 9.01 -7.19 -15.85
CA ARG A 78 10.14 -7.86 -15.20
C ARG A 78 11.09 -8.47 -16.23
N GLN A 79 10.56 -9.08 -17.29
CA GLN A 79 11.37 -9.62 -18.37
C GLN A 79 12.12 -8.52 -19.13
N ALA A 80 11.46 -7.41 -19.46
CA ALA A 80 12.06 -6.29 -20.17
C ALA A 80 13.20 -5.60 -19.40
N PHE A 81 13.16 -5.62 -18.06
CA PHE A 81 14.12 -4.94 -17.20
C PHE A 81 14.96 -5.88 -16.31
N ALA A 82 14.90 -7.20 -16.54
CA ALA A 82 15.59 -8.21 -15.73
C ALA A 82 17.09 -7.91 -15.59
N ASP A 83 17.74 -7.56 -16.71
CA ASP A 83 19.18 -7.33 -16.77
C ASP A 83 19.58 -5.85 -16.62
N ASN A 84 18.62 -4.96 -16.36
CA ASN A 84 18.91 -3.53 -16.19
C ASN A 84 19.41 -3.26 -14.75
N PRO A 85 20.67 -2.86 -14.52
CA PRO A 85 21.20 -2.71 -13.17
C PRO A 85 20.46 -1.64 -12.37
N LEU A 86 20.16 -0.50 -13.00
CA LEU A 86 19.48 0.61 -12.34
C LEU A 86 18.06 0.19 -11.91
N ALA A 87 17.31 -0.50 -12.77
CA ALA A 87 15.97 -1.00 -12.44
C ALA A 87 15.95 -2.04 -11.31
N ASN A 88 17.09 -2.71 -11.06
CA ASN A 88 17.30 -3.66 -9.97
C ASN A 88 17.99 -3.03 -8.76
N GLY A 89 18.01 -1.69 -8.68
CA GLY A 89 18.55 -0.94 -7.55
C GLY A 89 20.07 -0.92 -7.48
N ILE A 90 20.77 -1.30 -8.54
CA ILE A 90 22.23 -1.30 -8.61
C ILE A 90 22.70 0.01 -9.25
N CYS A 91 23.29 0.88 -8.44
CA CYS A 91 23.87 2.15 -8.89
C CYS A 91 25.40 2.06 -8.96
N LEU A 92 25.96 2.61 -10.04
CA LEU A 92 27.41 2.85 -10.15
C LEU A 92 27.78 4.08 -9.31
N SER A 93 28.22 3.83 -8.09
CA SER A 93 28.97 4.82 -7.30
C SER A 93 30.43 4.80 -7.77
N ARG A 94 31.15 5.92 -7.68
CA ARG A 94 32.49 6.21 -8.28
C ARG A 94 33.61 5.18 -8.00
N SER A 95 33.35 4.13 -7.22
CA SER A 95 34.28 3.03 -6.94
C SER A 95 33.62 1.71 -6.52
N SER A 96 32.28 1.58 -6.50
CA SER A 96 31.60 0.32 -6.10
C SER A 96 30.17 0.20 -6.61
N LEU A 97 29.74 -1.03 -6.88
CA LEU A 97 28.32 -1.36 -7.07
C LEU A 97 27.63 -1.26 -5.71
N GLN A 98 26.73 -0.28 -5.55
CA GLN A 98 25.91 -0.16 -4.35
C GLN A 98 24.46 -0.46 -4.67
N ARG A 99 23.85 -1.30 -3.83
CA ARG A 99 22.42 -1.60 -3.91
C ARG A 99 21.64 -0.61 -3.05
N ASP A 100 20.67 0.04 -3.65
CA ASP A 100 19.79 0.98 -2.96
C ASP A 100 18.35 0.82 -3.48
N TYR A 101 17.44 0.59 -2.52
CA TYR A 101 16.04 0.31 -2.80
C TYR A 101 15.35 1.45 -3.57
N ARG A 102 15.86 2.68 -3.47
CA ARG A 102 15.24 3.84 -4.13
C ARG A 102 15.17 3.68 -5.65
N TRP A 103 16.02 2.83 -6.22
CA TRP A 103 16.04 2.53 -7.65
C TRP A 103 15.56 1.11 -8.00
N ASP A 104 15.15 0.29 -7.03
CA ASP A 104 14.74 -1.11 -7.24
C ASP A 104 13.29 -1.22 -7.80
N ALA A 105 13.09 -0.69 -9.01
CA ALA A 105 11.82 -0.68 -9.72
C ALA A 105 11.22 -2.08 -9.87
N VAL A 106 12.07 -3.07 -10.16
CA VAL A 106 11.67 -4.48 -10.30
C VAL A 106 11.00 -4.98 -9.01
N ARG A 107 11.62 -4.74 -7.85
CA ARG A 107 11.03 -5.10 -6.55
C ARG A 107 9.72 -4.37 -6.27
N PHE A 108 9.66 -3.05 -6.48
CA PHE A 108 8.50 -2.25 -6.09
C PHE A 108 7.32 -2.33 -7.08
N SER A 109 7.55 -2.80 -8.31
CA SER A 109 6.51 -2.99 -9.31
C SER A 109 5.41 -3.96 -8.87
N ASN A 110 5.73 -5.01 -8.10
CA ASN A 110 4.74 -6.00 -7.62
C ASN A 110 3.50 -5.37 -7.00
N LYS A 111 3.74 -4.42 -6.10
CA LYS A 111 2.70 -3.63 -5.46
C LYS A 111 1.91 -2.80 -6.46
N VAL A 112 2.60 -2.14 -7.38
CA VAL A 112 1.96 -1.25 -8.35
C VAL A 112 0.98 -2.03 -9.21
N PHE A 113 1.42 -3.14 -9.80
CA PHE A 113 0.56 -3.97 -10.64
C PHE A 113 -0.55 -4.67 -9.85
N ALA A 114 -0.29 -5.13 -8.61
CA ALA A 114 -1.34 -5.66 -7.74
C ALA A 114 -2.41 -4.60 -7.42
N VAL A 115 -2.00 -3.37 -7.10
CA VAL A 115 -2.94 -2.27 -6.82
C VAL A 115 -3.75 -1.90 -8.06
N THR A 116 -3.12 -1.75 -9.23
CA THR A 116 -3.83 -1.31 -10.44
C THR A 116 -4.79 -2.38 -10.96
N ASP A 117 -4.39 -3.66 -10.91
CA ASP A 117 -5.29 -4.78 -11.24
C ASP A 117 -6.47 -4.85 -10.25
N ALA A 118 -6.21 -4.76 -8.94
CA ALA A 118 -7.26 -4.78 -7.92
C ALA A 118 -8.23 -3.59 -8.05
N ILE A 119 -7.74 -2.38 -8.38
CA ILE A 119 -8.58 -1.23 -8.72
C ILE A 119 -9.55 -1.59 -9.85
N ARG A 120 -9.05 -2.18 -10.93
CA ARG A 120 -9.86 -2.53 -12.11
C ARG A 120 -10.90 -3.61 -11.81
N ARG A 121 -10.55 -4.62 -11.01
CA ARG A 121 -11.45 -5.71 -10.62
C ARG A 121 -12.58 -5.23 -9.71
N TYR A 122 -12.26 -4.36 -8.76
CA TYR A 122 -13.18 -4.02 -7.67
C TYR A 122 -13.96 -2.72 -7.86
N ARG A 123 -13.63 -1.89 -8.86
CA ARG A 123 -14.27 -0.56 -9.02
C ARG A 123 -15.79 -0.57 -9.15
N THR A 124 -16.40 -1.69 -9.54
CA THR A 124 -17.86 -1.82 -9.70
C THR A 124 -18.53 -2.51 -8.51
N THR A 125 -17.76 -3.13 -7.62
CA THR A 125 -18.28 -3.97 -6.52
C THR A 125 -17.91 -3.44 -5.12
N ALA A 126 -16.82 -2.67 -5.01
CA ALA A 126 -16.39 -2.01 -3.80
C ALA A 126 -16.36 -0.49 -3.99
N ASP A 127 -16.41 0.24 -2.87
CA ASP A 127 -16.37 1.70 -2.87
C ASP A 127 -14.96 2.20 -2.58
N GLN A 128 -14.18 1.39 -1.86
CA GLN A 128 -12.82 1.68 -1.42
C GLN A 128 -11.92 0.46 -1.58
N LEU A 129 -10.68 0.71 -1.99
CA LEU A 129 -9.60 -0.27 -1.96
C LEU A 129 -8.50 0.22 -1.03
N ILE A 130 -8.00 -0.65 -0.16
CA ILE A 130 -6.91 -0.34 0.76
C ILE A 130 -5.71 -1.20 0.39
N TRP A 131 -4.62 -0.58 -0.03
CA TRP A 131 -3.33 -1.25 -0.03
C TRP A 131 -2.79 -1.37 1.40
N LEU A 132 -2.32 -2.57 1.77
CA LEU A 132 -1.63 -2.86 3.02
C LEU A 132 -0.36 -3.67 2.73
N ASP A 133 0.82 -3.15 3.09
CA ASP A 133 2.06 -3.92 2.94
C ASP A 133 2.01 -5.19 3.81
N ALA A 134 2.45 -6.32 3.23
CA ALA A 134 2.38 -7.64 3.85
C ALA A 134 3.25 -7.80 5.10
N ASP A 135 4.17 -6.86 5.38
CA ASP A 135 4.94 -6.80 6.62
C ASP A 135 4.22 -5.99 7.72
N THR A 136 2.90 -5.86 7.62
CA THR A 136 2.06 -5.25 8.66
C THR A 136 1.52 -6.30 9.64
N VAL A 137 1.58 -6.01 10.93
CA VAL A 137 0.93 -6.78 11.99
C VAL A 137 -0.24 -5.97 12.54
N THR A 138 -1.45 -6.54 12.53
CA THR A 138 -2.60 -5.93 13.22
C THR A 138 -2.61 -6.44 14.66
N HIS A 139 -2.35 -5.59 15.64
CA HIS A 139 -2.19 -5.97 17.05
C HIS A 139 -3.41 -5.68 17.92
N ARG A 140 -4.44 -5.05 17.34
CA ARG A 140 -5.70 -4.72 18.01
C ARG A 140 -6.84 -4.60 17.01
N ASP A 141 -8.05 -4.95 17.44
CA ASP A 141 -9.27 -4.84 16.64
C ASP A 141 -9.41 -3.45 16.03
N VAL A 142 -9.52 -3.41 14.70
CA VAL A 142 -9.66 -2.19 13.91
C VAL A 142 -11.13 -1.78 13.92
N PRO A 143 -11.50 -0.63 14.51
CA PRO A 143 -12.89 -0.21 14.54
C PRO A 143 -13.37 0.02 13.11
N ARG A 144 -14.53 -0.54 12.77
CA ARG A 144 -15.12 -0.34 11.44
C ARG A 144 -15.29 1.14 11.08
N SER A 145 -15.63 1.95 12.07
CA SER A 145 -15.74 3.41 11.95
C SER A 145 -14.40 4.11 11.71
N LEU A 146 -13.27 3.56 12.16
CA LEU A 146 -11.95 4.08 11.82
C LEU A 146 -11.69 3.93 10.32
N VAL A 147 -11.96 2.74 9.76
CA VAL A 147 -11.75 2.44 8.32
C VAL A 147 -12.53 3.43 7.45
N ASP A 148 -13.82 3.64 7.74
CA ASP A 148 -14.66 4.61 7.04
C ASP A 148 -14.21 6.07 7.23
N ARG A 149 -13.69 6.40 8.41
CA ARG A 149 -13.25 7.75 8.74
C ARG A 149 -11.97 8.13 8.00
N ILE A 150 -11.02 7.20 7.83
CA ILE A 150 -9.73 7.50 7.17
C ILE A 150 -9.82 7.38 5.65
N ALA A 151 -10.84 6.70 5.12
CA ALA A 151 -11.07 6.58 3.68
C ALA A 151 -11.17 7.96 2.98
N PRO A 152 -10.65 8.09 1.74
CA PRO A 152 -10.92 9.23 0.88
C PRO A 152 -12.39 9.26 0.44
N ARG A 153 -13.00 10.45 0.38
CA ARG A 153 -14.40 10.64 -0.04
C ARG A 153 -14.52 11.83 -1.00
N GLY A 154 -15.61 11.85 -1.78
CA GLY A 154 -15.90 12.94 -2.71
C GLY A 154 -14.84 13.05 -3.81
N ASP A 155 -14.23 14.23 -3.94
CA ASP A 155 -13.14 14.54 -4.89
C ASP A 155 -11.76 14.06 -4.43
N GLN A 156 -11.68 13.35 -3.30
CA GLN A 156 -10.45 12.73 -2.85
C GLN A 156 -10.26 11.40 -3.57
N LEU A 157 -9.16 11.26 -4.32
CA LEU A 157 -8.81 10.04 -5.04
C LEU A 157 -8.16 9.02 -4.10
N ALA A 158 -7.23 9.46 -3.26
CA ALA A 158 -6.55 8.59 -2.30
C ALA A 158 -6.31 9.26 -0.95
N ALA A 159 -6.23 8.44 0.10
CA ALA A 159 -5.73 8.79 1.41
C ALA A 159 -4.40 8.08 1.67
N TYR A 160 -3.38 8.79 2.15
CA TYR A 160 -2.05 8.22 2.38
C TYR A 160 -1.28 8.92 3.50
N LEU A 161 -0.19 8.30 3.96
CA LEU A 161 0.67 8.81 5.01
C LEU A 161 1.72 9.77 4.44
N ASN A 162 1.38 11.06 4.33
CA ASN A 162 2.31 12.10 3.91
C ASN A 162 3.41 12.36 4.95
N ARG A 163 4.58 12.77 4.45
CA ARG A 163 5.73 13.19 5.25
C ARG A 163 6.51 14.27 4.48
N ARG A 164 7.59 14.81 5.05
CA ARG A 164 8.38 15.89 4.43
C ARG A 164 8.92 15.58 3.02
N MET A 165 9.08 14.30 2.71
CA MET A 165 9.55 13.76 1.44
C MET A 165 8.40 13.04 0.70
N TYR A 166 8.69 12.00 -0.09
CA TYR A 166 7.65 11.11 -0.60
C TYR A 166 6.91 10.40 0.56
N PRO A 167 5.63 10.04 0.40
CA PRO A 167 4.81 9.41 1.44
C PRO A 167 5.33 8.02 1.86
N GLU A 168 4.87 7.53 3.00
CA GLU A 168 5.04 6.11 3.34
C GLU A 168 3.82 5.34 2.84
N CYS A 169 3.95 4.61 1.73
CA CYS A 169 2.81 3.94 1.11
C CYS A 169 2.52 2.55 1.66
N GLY A 170 3.00 2.18 2.86
CA GLY A 170 2.65 0.89 3.48
C GLY A 170 1.17 0.75 3.79
N TRP A 171 0.44 1.87 3.79
CA TRP A 171 -1.02 1.94 3.76
C TRP A 171 -1.44 3.04 2.78
N VAL A 172 -2.34 2.72 1.85
CA VAL A 172 -3.00 3.71 0.97
C VAL A 172 -4.45 3.30 0.74
N GLY A 173 -5.39 4.20 1.00
CA GLY A 173 -6.79 4.02 0.66
C GLY A 173 -7.13 4.72 -0.65
N TYR A 174 -7.86 4.06 -1.55
CA TYR A 174 -8.26 4.55 -2.87
C TYR A 174 -9.78 4.61 -2.97
N ASN A 175 -10.30 5.75 -3.42
CA ASN A 175 -11.72 5.93 -3.71
C ASN A 175 -12.03 5.35 -5.08
N LEU A 176 -12.62 4.15 -5.12
CA LEU A 176 -12.93 3.46 -6.37
C LEU A 176 -14.09 4.11 -7.14
N ARG A 177 -14.87 4.97 -6.48
CA ARG A 177 -15.93 5.77 -7.12
C ARG A 177 -15.40 7.08 -7.72
N HIS A 178 -14.12 7.42 -7.52
CA HIS A 178 -13.55 8.65 -8.05
C HIS A 178 -13.42 8.58 -9.58
N ARG A 179 -13.83 9.63 -10.31
CA ARG A 179 -13.83 9.65 -11.78
C ARG A 179 -12.45 9.39 -12.40
N GLU A 180 -11.39 9.84 -11.73
CA GLU A 180 -10.00 9.69 -12.20
C GLU A 180 -9.29 8.43 -11.68
N ILE A 181 -10.00 7.48 -11.04
CA ILE A 181 -9.32 6.30 -10.47
C ILE A 181 -8.63 5.44 -11.53
N LEU A 182 -9.24 5.30 -12.71
CA LEU A 182 -8.65 4.57 -13.83
C LEU A 182 -7.50 5.37 -14.47
N THR A 183 -7.65 6.68 -14.62
CA THR A 183 -6.57 7.58 -15.06
C THR A 183 -5.34 7.44 -14.15
N PHE A 184 -5.54 7.41 -12.83
CA PHE A 184 -4.47 7.18 -11.87
C PHE A 184 -3.82 5.81 -12.06
N ALA A 185 -4.62 4.74 -12.14
CA ALA A 185 -4.11 3.38 -12.31
C ALA A 185 -3.29 3.23 -13.61
N ASP A 186 -3.79 3.80 -14.71
CA ASP A 186 -3.11 3.81 -16.00
C ASP A 186 -1.78 4.57 -15.94
N ARG A 187 -1.75 5.75 -15.31
CA ARG A 187 -0.51 6.52 -15.13
C ARG A 187 0.50 5.78 -14.28
N PHE A 188 0.05 5.15 -13.20
CA PHE A 188 0.94 4.45 -12.28
C PHE A 188 1.63 3.27 -12.97
N GLU A 189 0.85 2.45 -13.67
CA GLU A 189 1.37 1.31 -14.43
C GLU A 189 2.22 1.75 -15.63
N ARG A 190 1.80 2.79 -16.37
CA ARG A 190 2.49 3.28 -17.56
C ARG A 190 3.89 3.80 -17.28
N ILE A 191 4.15 4.35 -16.09
CA ILE A 191 5.51 4.79 -15.72
C ILE A 191 6.48 3.61 -15.69
N TYR A 192 6.02 2.42 -15.25
CA TYR A 192 6.82 1.19 -15.27
C TYR A 192 6.89 0.58 -16.66
N THR A 193 5.75 0.37 -17.32
CA THR A 193 5.71 -0.34 -18.61
C THR A 193 6.39 0.43 -19.75
N SER A 194 6.47 1.76 -19.66
CA SER A 194 7.18 2.58 -20.67
C SER A 194 8.68 2.74 -20.39
N GLY A 195 9.18 2.32 -19.23
CA GLY A 195 10.55 2.60 -18.81
C GLY A 195 10.77 4.02 -18.27
N TYR A 196 9.75 4.87 -18.22
CA TYR A 196 9.89 6.28 -17.81
C TYR A 196 10.45 6.45 -16.39
N PHE A 197 10.26 5.47 -15.50
CA PHE A 197 10.88 5.46 -14.17
C PHE A 197 12.41 5.64 -14.18
N LEU A 198 13.10 5.23 -15.26
CA LEU A 198 14.55 5.41 -15.39
C LEU A 198 14.96 6.88 -15.52
N ALA A 199 14.07 7.75 -16.00
CA ALA A 199 14.29 9.19 -16.09
C ALA A 199 13.90 9.94 -14.80
N MET A 200 13.36 9.23 -13.80
CA MET A 200 12.91 9.81 -12.53
C MET A 200 14.02 9.78 -11.47
N LYS A 201 13.90 10.62 -10.42
CA LYS A 201 14.91 10.68 -9.35
C LYS A 201 15.02 9.39 -8.53
N GLU A 202 13.88 8.71 -8.35
CA GLU A 202 13.73 7.43 -7.65
C GLU A 202 12.64 6.64 -8.38
N SER A 203 12.68 5.31 -8.33
CA SER A 203 11.78 4.41 -9.08
C SER A 203 10.92 3.50 -8.19
N HIS A 204 11.03 3.63 -6.87
CA HIS A 204 10.18 2.91 -5.95
C HIS A 204 8.73 3.49 -5.96
N ASP A 205 7.77 2.64 -5.62
CA ASP A 205 6.32 2.88 -5.69
C ASP A 205 5.91 4.21 -5.04
N SER A 206 6.42 4.50 -3.84
CA SER A 206 6.00 5.67 -3.06
C SER A 206 6.44 6.99 -3.70
N PHE A 207 7.59 7.04 -4.39
CA PHE A 207 8.03 8.23 -5.10
C PHE A 207 7.21 8.47 -6.36
N ILE A 208 6.94 7.39 -7.11
CA ILE A 208 6.13 7.47 -8.33
C ILE A 208 4.69 7.87 -7.99
N PHE A 209 4.07 7.23 -6.97
CA PHE A 209 2.77 7.61 -6.43
C PHE A 209 2.72 9.11 -6.12
N TRP A 210 3.74 9.62 -5.43
CA TRP A 210 3.80 11.03 -5.05
C TRP A 210 3.85 11.95 -6.25
N LYS A 211 4.63 11.61 -7.28
CA LYS A 211 4.73 12.41 -8.50
C LYS A 211 3.41 12.46 -9.26
N ILE A 212 2.70 11.34 -9.33
CA ILE A 212 1.37 11.29 -9.93
C ILE A 212 0.39 12.13 -9.10
N ALA A 213 0.37 11.97 -7.78
CA ALA A 213 -0.53 12.73 -6.91
C ALA A 213 -0.30 14.25 -7.05
N GLN A 214 0.96 14.70 -7.03
CA GLN A 214 1.32 16.11 -7.23
C GLN A 214 0.83 16.63 -8.60
N GLN A 215 1.04 15.87 -9.66
CA GLN A 215 0.59 16.26 -11.00
C GLN A 215 -0.95 16.35 -11.08
N MET A 216 -1.67 15.38 -10.53
CA MET A 216 -3.13 15.37 -10.51
C MET A 216 -3.73 16.53 -9.69
N GLU A 217 -3.09 16.92 -8.58
CA GLU A 217 -3.48 18.12 -7.82
C GLU A 217 -3.23 19.40 -8.61
N GLN A 218 -2.06 19.51 -9.25
CA GLN A 218 -1.70 20.66 -10.08
C GLN A 218 -2.67 20.85 -11.25
N ASP A 219 -3.06 19.75 -11.89
CA ASP A 219 -3.98 19.74 -13.04
C ASP A 219 -5.46 19.82 -12.62
N ARG A 220 -5.75 19.90 -11.31
CA ARG A 220 -7.10 19.94 -10.73
C ARG A 220 -7.96 18.73 -11.08
N GLU A 221 -7.32 17.58 -11.29
CA GLU A 221 -7.98 16.31 -11.63
C GLU A 221 -8.53 15.62 -10.37
N ALA A 222 -7.79 15.71 -9.25
CA ALA A 222 -8.13 15.07 -7.98
C ALA A 222 -7.60 15.84 -6.77
N ARG A 223 -8.17 15.56 -5.59
CA ARG A 223 -7.60 15.91 -4.28
C ARG A 223 -7.12 14.68 -3.55
N PHE A 224 -6.33 14.88 -2.49
CA PHE A 224 -5.82 13.80 -1.67
C PHE A 224 -6.01 14.06 -0.19
N LYS A 225 -6.24 12.99 0.56
CA LYS A 225 -6.40 13.04 2.02
C LYS A 225 -5.11 12.66 2.71
N LEU A 226 -4.65 13.55 3.57
CA LEU A 226 -3.37 13.41 4.27
C LEU A 226 -3.60 12.79 5.66
N LEU A 227 -3.02 11.62 5.91
CA LEU A 227 -3.13 10.89 7.19
C LEU A 227 -1.88 11.00 8.06
N GLY A 228 -0.80 11.58 7.52
CA GLY A 228 0.47 11.78 8.19
C GLY A 228 0.70 13.25 8.54
N SER A 229 1.96 13.69 8.42
CA SER A 229 2.36 15.05 8.75
C SER A 229 3.58 15.48 7.95
N ASN A 230 3.53 16.67 7.34
CA ASN A 230 4.67 17.24 6.60
C ASN A 230 5.88 17.56 7.50
N ARG A 231 5.73 17.49 8.83
CA ARG A 231 6.84 17.61 9.79
C ARG A 231 7.53 16.26 10.06
N ALA A 232 6.87 15.14 9.76
CA ALA A 232 7.44 13.81 9.97
C ALA A 232 8.57 13.54 8.96
N LYS A 233 9.64 12.88 9.43
CA LYS A 233 10.75 12.38 8.60
C LYS A 233 10.86 10.86 8.60
N SER A 234 10.37 10.21 9.66
CA SER A 234 10.64 8.80 9.96
C SER A 234 9.41 7.91 9.76
N HIS A 235 9.16 6.98 10.67
CA HIS A 235 8.15 5.92 10.65
C HIS A 235 6.73 6.49 10.86
N VAL A 236 6.19 7.16 9.84
CA VAL A 236 4.92 7.90 9.98
C VAL A 236 3.73 6.97 10.17
N PHE A 237 3.80 5.73 9.69
CA PHE A 237 2.73 4.74 9.86
C PHE A 237 2.33 4.55 11.34
N ILE A 238 3.28 4.12 12.18
CA ILE A 238 3.01 3.83 13.60
C ILE A 238 2.79 5.11 14.42
N ASN A 239 3.27 6.24 13.90
CA ASN A 239 3.02 7.57 14.46
C ASN A 239 1.77 8.23 13.85
N SER A 240 0.90 7.47 13.20
CA SER A 240 -0.43 7.93 12.81
C SER A 240 -1.51 7.26 13.66
N VAL A 241 -2.77 7.50 13.34
CA VAL A 241 -3.91 6.77 13.91
C VAL A 241 -3.79 5.26 13.69
N LEU A 242 -3.15 4.83 12.59
CA LEU A 242 -2.97 3.40 12.25
C LEU A 242 -2.12 2.67 13.29
N GLY A 243 -1.12 3.34 13.88
CA GLY A 243 -0.29 2.75 14.93
C GLY A 243 -1.08 2.24 16.15
N GLY A 244 -2.34 2.69 16.33
CA GLY A 244 -3.19 2.24 17.43
C GLY A 244 -3.69 0.82 17.26
N TYR A 245 -3.51 0.26 16.07
CA TYR A 245 -4.06 -1.01 15.65
C TYR A 245 -3.07 -1.86 14.87
N MET A 246 -2.08 -1.22 14.22
CA MET A 246 -1.17 -1.86 13.30
C MET A 246 0.28 -1.44 13.53
N ASP A 247 1.21 -2.32 13.21
CA ASP A 247 2.65 -2.07 13.19
C ASP A 247 3.21 -2.48 11.83
N HIS A 248 3.75 -1.50 11.09
CA HIS A 248 4.36 -1.74 9.77
C HIS A 248 5.84 -2.06 9.96
N LEU A 249 6.22 -3.34 9.81
CA LEU A 249 7.54 -3.84 10.20
C LEU A 249 8.62 -3.59 9.14
N LYS A 250 8.74 -2.36 8.66
CA LYS A 250 9.65 -2.06 7.54
C LYS A 250 11.13 -2.23 7.92
N GLY A 251 11.91 -2.73 6.96
CA GLY A 251 13.34 -2.94 7.10
C GLY A 251 13.69 -4.09 8.05
N ASP A 252 14.57 -3.83 9.01
CA ASP A 252 15.05 -4.80 10.01
C ASP A 252 13.98 -5.23 11.01
N ARG A 253 12.85 -4.51 11.08
CA ARG A 253 11.72 -4.83 11.94
C ARG A 253 10.98 -6.10 11.54
N LYS A 254 11.09 -6.55 10.27
CA LYS A 254 10.49 -7.81 9.80
C LYS A 254 10.96 -8.98 10.66
N ALA A 255 12.27 -9.08 10.84
CA ALA A 255 12.91 -10.10 11.66
C ALA A 255 12.68 -9.88 13.16
N ALA A 256 12.69 -8.62 13.62
CA ALA A 256 12.42 -8.30 15.03
C ALA A 256 10.96 -8.56 15.45
N GLY A 257 10.02 -8.57 14.49
CA GLY A 257 8.59 -8.79 14.72
C GLY A 257 7.84 -7.62 15.34
N LYS A 258 8.51 -6.50 15.63
CA LYS A 258 7.92 -5.30 16.27
C LYS A 258 8.79 -4.07 15.98
N SER A 259 8.16 -2.91 15.80
CA SER A 259 8.88 -1.62 15.71
C SER A 259 9.55 -1.26 17.03
N ARG A 260 10.64 -0.49 16.97
CA ARG A 260 11.42 -0.09 18.14
C ARG A 260 10.71 1.02 18.91
N LYS A 261 10.94 1.09 20.23
CA LYS A 261 10.47 2.22 21.04
C LYS A 261 10.99 3.57 20.52
N SER A 262 12.21 3.60 19.99
CA SER A 262 12.82 4.79 19.36
C SER A 262 12.12 5.24 18.07
N ASP A 263 11.29 4.39 17.45
CA ASP A 263 10.54 4.76 16.25
C ASP A 263 9.30 5.61 16.59
N LEU A 264 8.87 5.62 17.85
CA LEU A 264 7.72 6.38 18.33
C LEU A 264 8.10 7.83 18.62
N THR A 265 7.34 8.77 18.05
CA THR A 265 7.49 10.21 18.32
C THR A 265 6.72 10.68 19.54
N TRP A 266 5.85 9.84 20.09
CA TRP A 266 5.15 10.06 21.36
C TRP A 266 4.81 8.73 22.04
N ARG A 267 4.54 8.79 23.34
CA ARG A 267 4.14 7.61 24.12
C ARG A 267 2.77 7.13 23.67
N ARG A 268 2.71 5.90 23.17
CA ARG A 268 1.48 5.17 22.84
C ARG A 268 0.99 4.39 24.06
N ARG A 269 -0.32 4.13 24.15
CA ARG A 269 -0.97 3.56 25.35
C ARG A 269 -1.32 2.08 25.22
N GLU A 270 -1.43 1.61 23.98
CA GLU A 270 -1.79 0.26 23.62
C GLU A 270 -0.69 -0.71 24.09
N ASP A 271 -1.09 -1.90 24.55
CA ASP A 271 -0.17 -2.87 25.16
C ASP A 271 0.90 -3.34 24.18
N TRP A 272 0.59 -3.36 22.88
CA TRP A 272 1.58 -3.61 21.83
C TRP A 272 2.80 -2.69 21.92
N TRP A 273 2.67 -1.45 22.41
CA TRP A 273 3.78 -0.49 22.48
C TRP A 273 4.52 -0.47 23.82
N ARG A 274 4.08 -1.27 24.79
CA ARG A 274 4.74 -1.39 26.09
C ARG A 274 6.00 -2.24 26.00
#